data_AF-A0A7H8Q2X0-F1
#
_entry.id   AF-A0A7H8Q2X0-F1
#
_cell.length_a   1.000
_cell.length_b   1.000
_cell.length_c   1.000
_cell.angle_alpha   90.00
_cell.angle_beta   90.00
_cell.angle_gamma   90.00
#
_symmetry.space_group_name_H-M   'P 1'
#
loop_
_entity.id
_entity.type
_entity.pdbx_description
1 polymer ?
#
loop_
_entity_poly.entity_id
_entity_poly.type
_entity_poly.pdbx_seq_one_letter_code
_entity_poly.pdbx_strand_id
1 'polypeptide(L)'
;MMEHEILKVFLTNQWLTIPIFIILVIGITLFWFGGLMAALTALGNNRWGWGLSSLILGPITGLPYSLIHKEADYPKSLMLKGLMFLLAGLVLSLVAWAIT
;
A
#
# COMPACT_ATOMS: atom_id res chain seq x y z
N MET A 1 12.96 -1.26 26.31
CA MET A 1 14.17 -2.00 25.87
C MET A 1 14.12 -2.31 24.38
N MET A 2 13.06 -2.95 23.86
CA MET A 2 12.94 -3.32 22.44
C MET A 2 13.04 -2.14 21.46
N GLU A 3 12.41 -1.01 21.78
CA GLU A 3 12.44 0.20 20.92
C GLU A 3 13.87 0.78 20.76
N HIS A 4 14.70 0.71 21.81
CA HIS A 4 16.09 1.18 21.75
C HIS A 4 16.98 0.28 20.89
N GLU A 5 16.75 -1.03 20.91
CA GLU A 5 17.44 -1.98 20.04
C GLU A 5 17.04 -1.76 18.58
N ILE A 6 15.75 -1.60 18.30
CA ILE A 6 15.24 -1.28 16.95
C ILE A 6 15.83 0.04 16.46
N LEU A 7 15.85 1.08 17.29
CA LEU A 7 16.41 2.38 16.93
C LEU A 7 17.93 2.30 16.69
N LYS A 8 18.69 1.53 17.47
CA LYS A 8 20.13 1.32 17.22
C LYS A 8 20.36 0.66 15.87
N VAL A 9 19.64 -0.42 15.56
CA VAL A 9 19.75 -1.10 14.26
C VAL A 9 19.39 -0.16 13.11
N PHE A 10 18.35 0.67 13.28
CA PHE A 10 17.95 1.69 12.31
C PHE A 10 19.01 2.78 12.10
N LEU A 11 19.63 3.27 13.19
CA LEU A 11 20.64 4.33 13.15
C LEU A 11 21.99 3.81 12.61
N THR A 12 22.34 2.56 12.86
CA THR A 12 23.56 1.94 12.34
C THR A 12 23.46 1.60 10.85
N ASN A 13 22.28 1.24 10.36
CA ASN A 13 22.05 0.81 8.97
C ASN A 13 21.20 1.80 8.16
N GLN A 14 21.24 3.09 8.49
CA GLN A 14 20.41 4.14 7.86
C GLN A 14 20.42 4.09 6.32
N TRP A 15 21.57 3.74 5.74
CA TRP A 15 21.76 3.61 4.30
C TRP A 15 20.86 2.57 3.63
N LEU A 16 20.53 1.48 4.33
CA LEU A 16 19.59 0.46 3.86
C LEU A 16 18.16 0.78 4.30
N THR A 17 18.01 1.24 5.53
CA THR A 17 16.70 1.42 6.14
C THR A 17 15.90 2.57 5.54
N ILE A 18 16.56 3.68 5.14
CA ILE A 18 15.90 4.82 4.51
C ILE A 18 15.31 4.43 3.13
N PRO A 19 16.04 3.81 2.20
CA PRO A 19 15.46 3.34 0.93
C PRO A 19 14.29 2.37 1.11
N ILE A 20 14.41 1.41 2.03
CA ILE A 20 13.35 0.45 2.34
C ILE A 20 12.09 1.18 2.83
N PHE A 21 12.28 2.14 3.73
CA PHE A 21 11.19 2.97 4.23
C PHE A 21 10.51 3.77 3.12
N ILE A 22 11.27 4.39 2.21
CA ILE A 22 10.73 5.11 1.05
C ILE A 22 9.88 4.18 0.18
N ILE A 23 10.36 2.98 -0.13
CA ILE A 23 9.63 1.98 -0.92
C ILE A 23 8.31 1.61 -0.23
N LEU A 24 8.34 1.35 1.08
CA LEU A 24 7.14 1.02 1.85
C LEU A 24 6.13 2.18 1.84
N VAL A 25 6.57 3.42 2.06
CA VAL A 25 5.70 4.60 2.05
C VAL A 25 5.07 4.81 0.67
N ILE A 26 5.84 4.66 -0.41
CA ILE A 26 5.32 4.74 -1.78
C ILE A 26 4.28 3.64 -2.01
N GLY A 27 4.57 2.41 -1.57
CA GLY A 27 3.65 1.28 -1.70
C GLY A 27 2.33 1.50 -0.98
N ILE A 28 2.37 1.92 0.29
CA ILE A 28 1.18 2.24 1.09
C ILE A 28 0.39 3.37 0.43
N THR A 29 1.06 4.43 0.00
CA THR A 29 0.42 5.59 -0.62
C THR A 29 -0.31 5.20 -1.90
N LEU A 30 0.35 4.50 -2.83
CA LEU A 30 -0.28 4.04 -4.08
C LEU A 30 -1.44 3.08 -3.81
N PHE A 31 -1.31 2.20 -2.82
CA PHE A 31 -2.36 1.26 -2.45
C PHE A 31 -3.61 2.01 -1.94
N TRP A 32 -3.42 2.97 -1.04
CA TRP A 32 -4.52 3.79 -0.50
C TRP A 32 -5.15 4.72 -1.52
N PHE A 33 -4.34 5.43 -2.32
CA PHE A 33 -4.85 6.29 -3.39
C PHE A 33 -5.64 5.48 -4.42
N GLY A 34 -5.22 4.26 -4.72
CA GLY A 34 -5.94 3.38 -5.62
C GLY A 34 -7.31 2.97 -5.05
N GLY A 35 -7.39 2.74 -3.73
CA GLY A 35 -8.65 2.51 -3.03
C GLY A 35 -9.60 3.72 -3.07
N LEU A 36 -9.08 4.93 -2.86
CA LEU A 36 -9.87 6.17 -2.97
C LEU A 36 -10.34 6.42 -4.40
N MET A 37 -9.49 6.19 -5.40
CA MET A 37 -9.89 6.27 -6.81
C MET A 37 -10.95 5.23 -7.15
N ALA A 38 -10.86 4.01 -6.60
CA ALA A 38 -11.90 2.99 -6.74
C ALA A 38 -13.23 3.44 -6.14
N ALA A 39 -13.21 4.12 -4.99
CA ALA A 39 -14.39 4.70 -4.36
C ALA A 39 -15.04 5.76 -5.27
N LEU A 40 -14.25 6.68 -5.82
CA LEU A 40 -14.73 7.70 -6.76
C LEU A 40 -15.31 7.08 -8.03
N THR A 41 -14.66 6.07 -8.60
CA THR A 41 -15.18 5.33 -9.77
C THR A 41 -16.49 4.62 -9.43
N ALA A 42 -16.61 4.02 -8.25
CA ALA A 42 -17.86 3.38 -7.82
C ALA A 42 -19.00 4.39 -7.66
N LEU A 43 -18.73 5.54 -7.04
CA LEU A 43 -19.72 6.62 -6.90
C LEU A 43 -20.13 7.20 -8.26
N GLY A 44 -19.17 7.46 -9.14
CA GLY A 44 -19.43 7.96 -10.50
C GLY A 44 -20.30 7.03 -11.34
N ASN A 45 -20.28 5.72 -11.03
CA ASN A 45 -21.08 4.70 -11.72
C ASN A 45 -22.34 4.28 -10.97
N ASN A 46 -22.84 5.11 -10.03
CA ASN A 46 -24.03 4.86 -9.21
C ASN A 46 -23.95 3.59 -8.34
N ARG A 47 -22.76 3.07 -8.05
CA ARG A 47 -22.54 1.89 -7.19
C ARG A 47 -22.22 2.33 -5.76
N TRP A 48 -23.19 2.98 -5.13
CA TRP A 48 -23.04 3.63 -3.82
C TRP A 48 -22.55 2.71 -2.70
N GLY A 49 -22.99 1.44 -2.66
CA GLY A 49 -22.53 0.49 -1.65
C GLY A 49 -21.03 0.21 -1.72
N TRP A 50 -20.49 0.05 -2.92
CA TRP A 50 -19.05 -0.10 -3.15
C TRP A 50 -18.29 1.21 -2.92
N GLY A 51 -18.86 2.34 -3.36
CA GLY A 51 -18.26 3.66 -3.18
C GLY A 51 -18.08 4.03 -1.71
N LEU A 52 -19.15 3.94 -0.92
CA LEU A 52 -19.12 4.33 0.50
C LEU A 52 -18.23 3.39 1.32
N SER A 53 -18.29 2.09 1.06
CA SER A 53 -17.42 1.13 1.73
C SER A 53 -15.95 1.31 1.36
N SER A 54 -15.63 1.66 0.11
CA SER A 54 -14.26 1.96 -0.35
C SER A 54 -13.74 3.30 0.14
N LEU A 55 -14.62 4.25 0.46
CA LEU A 55 -14.21 5.51 1.08
C LEU A 55 -13.71 5.30 2.52
N ILE A 56 -14.38 4.41 3.27
CA ILE A 56 -14.06 4.14 4.69
C ILE A 56 -12.93 3.12 4.82
N LEU A 57 -13.02 2.00 4.08
CA LEU A 57 -12.10 0.87 4.19
C LEU A 57 -10.96 0.94 3.15
N GLY A 58 -10.96 1.96 2.31
CA GLY A 58 -9.92 2.23 1.33
C GLY A 58 -9.73 1.06 0.36
N PRO A 59 -8.49 0.55 0.21
CA PRO A 59 -8.20 -0.52 -0.73
C PRO A 59 -8.78 -1.88 -0.33
N ILE A 60 -9.20 -2.09 0.93
CA ILE A 60 -9.78 -3.37 1.39
C ILE A 60 -11.05 -3.71 0.60
N THR A 61 -11.90 -2.71 0.34
CA THR A 61 -13.12 -2.84 -0.46
C THR A 61 -12.96 -2.28 -1.88
N GLY A 62 -12.06 -1.31 -2.07
CA GLY A 62 -11.72 -0.76 -3.38
C GLY A 62 -11.08 -1.80 -4.32
N LEU A 63 -10.22 -2.68 -3.79
CA LEU A 63 -9.56 -3.71 -4.60
C LEU A 63 -10.54 -4.76 -5.13
N PRO A 64 -11.39 -5.41 -4.29
CA PRO A 64 -12.45 -6.29 -4.77
C PRO A 64 -13.37 -5.61 -5.79
N TYR A 65 -13.78 -4.36 -5.53
CA TYR A 65 -14.59 -3.59 -6.48
C TYR A 65 -13.90 -3.48 -7.85
N SER A 66 -12.60 -3.14 -7.85
CA SER A 66 -11.79 -2.96 -9.05
C SER A 66 -11.48 -4.24 -9.82
N LEU A 67 -11.52 -5.40 -9.15
CA LEU A 67 -11.36 -6.71 -9.79
C LEU A 67 -12.63 -7.17 -10.51
N ILE A 68 -13.80 -6.81 -9.97
CA ILE A 68 -15.10 -7.19 -10.52
C ILE A 68 -15.52 -6.25 -11.67
N HIS A 69 -15.16 -4.96 -11.58
CA HIS A 69 -15.65 -3.93 -12.49
C HIS A 69 -14.53 -3.33 -13.35
N LYS A 70 -14.61 -3.54 -14.66
CA LYS A 70 -13.63 -3.05 -15.67
C LYS A 70 -13.43 -1.54 -15.66
N GLU A 71 -14.45 -0.81 -15.22
CA GLU A 71 -14.46 0.66 -15.13
C GLU A 71 -13.39 1.18 -14.15
N ALA A 72 -12.98 0.33 -13.20
CA ALA A 72 -11.99 0.60 -12.18
C ALA A 72 -10.59 0.05 -12.52
N ASP A 73 -10.27 -0.10 -13.80
CA ASP A 73 -8.96 -0.61 -14.27
C ASP A 73 -7.77 0.27 -13.86
N TYR A 74 -7.94 1.60 -13.88
CA TYR A 74 -6.92 2.53 -13.40
C TYR A 74 -6.65 2.39 -11.89
N PRO A 75 -7.67 2.48 -11.00
CA PRO A 75 -7.46 2.24 -9.58
C PRO A 75 -6.90 0.83 -9.29
N LYS A 76 -7.32 -0.20 -10.03
CA LYS A 76 -6.75 -1.56 -9.95
C LYS A 76 -5.24 -1.55 -10.19
N SER A 77 -4.79 -0.92 -11.28
CA SER A 77 -3.37 -0.80 -11.62
C SER A 77 -2.58 -0.08 -10.52
N LEU A 78 -3.14 0.99 -9.95
CA LEU A 78 -2.51 1.74 -8.86
C LEU A 78 -2.35 0.87 -7.60
N MET A 79 -3.41 0.16 -7.20
CA MET A 79 -3.38 -0.72 -6.04
C MET A 79 -2.41 -1.89 -6.24
N LEU A 80 -2.40 -2.53 -7.41
CA LEU A 80 -1.48 -3.63 -7.69
C LEU A 80 -0.01 -3.17 -7.65
N LYS A 81 0.28 -1.99 -8.20
CA LYS A 81 1.63 -1.40 -8.11
C LYS A 81 2.00 -1.07 -6.66
N GLY A 82 1.09 -0.46 -5.91
CA GLY A 82 1.29 -0.19 -4.48
C GLY A 82 1.56 -1.46 -3.69
N LEU A 83 0.80 -2.52 -3.94
CA LEU A 83 0.98 -3.83 -3.32
C LEU A 83 2.35 -4.46 -3.68
N MET A 84 2.79 -4.35 -4.94
CA MET A 84 4.12 -4.82 -5.34
C MET A 84 5.24 -4.08 -4.60
N PHE A 85 5.16 -2.76 -4.48
CA PHE A 85 6.14 -1.98 -3.71
C PHE A 85 6.11 -2.33 -2.22
N LEU A 86 4.92 -2.52 -1.65
CA LEU A 86 4.76 -2.97 -0.27
C LEU A 86 5.43 -4.33 -0.04
N LEU A 87 5.16 -5.31 -0.88
CA LEU A 87 5.75 -6.64 -0.79
C LEU A 87 7.27 -6.60 -1.00
N ALA A 88 7.75 -5.84 -1.98
CA ALA A 88 9.18 -5.66 -2.20
C ALA A 88 9.86 -5.00 -0.99
N GLY A 89 9.25 -3.96 -0.41
CA GLY A 89 9.73 -3.31 0.80
C GLY A 89 9.78 -4.26 1.99
N LEU A 90 8.76 -5.10 2.18
CA LEU A 90 8.73 -6.11 3.24
C LEU A 90 9.80 -7.19 3.05
N VAL A 91 10.00 -7.68 1.83
CA VAL A 91 11.06 -8.64 1.51
C VAL A 91 12.43 -8.03 1.77
N LEU A 92 12.67 -6.78 1.35
CA LEU A 92 13.92 -6.07 1.63
C LEU A 92 14.13 -5.86 3.13
N SER A 93 13.09 -5.54 3.90
CA SER A 93 13.16 -5.45 5.36
C SER A 93 13.56 -6.78 6.00
N LEU A 94 12.99 -7.90 5.53
CA LEU A 94 13.33 -9.23 6.04
C LEU A 94 14.76 -9.63 5.69
N VAL A 95 15.21 -9.34 4.46
CA VAL A 95 16.59 -9.58 4.03
C VAL A 95 17.55 -8.72 4.85
N ALA A 96 17.27 -7.43 5.02
CA ALA A 96 18.07 -6.53 5.83
C ALA A 96 18.17 -7.04 7.28
N TRP A 97 17.06 -7.46 7.88
CA TRP A 97 17.07 -8.06 9.22
C TRP A 97 17.91 -9.35 9.30
N ALA A 98 17.89 -10.20 8.27
CA ALA A 98 18.65 -11.45 8.28
C ALA A 98 20.16 -11.27 8.15
N ILE A 99 20.63 -10.15 7.59
CA ILE A 99 22.06 -9.86 7.36
C ILE A 99 22.66 -8.90 8.37
N THR A 100 21.84 -8.30 9.25
CA THR A 100 22.26 -7.34 10.29
C THR A 100 22.29 -8.00 11.65
#